data_AF-A0A7M2WZU6-F1
#
_entry.id   AF-A0A7M2WZU6-F1
#
_cell.length_a   1.000
_cell.length_b   1.000
_cell.length_c   1.000
_cell.angle_alpha   90.00
_cell.angle_beta   90.00
_cell.angle_gamma   90.00
#
_symmetry.space_group_name_H-M   'P 1'
#
loop_
_entity.id
_entity.type
_entity.pdbx_description
1 polymer ?
#
loop_
_entity_poly.entity_id
_entity_poly.type
_entity_poly.pdbx_seq_one_letter_code
_entity_poly.pdbx_strand_id
1 'polypeptide(L)'
;MRFKSLMAGSVVAVLSVAGCNSSNDKTTAPEIEKKVEAPKPADDKKAKEAAAVAKATYHEVTHDGRIYVMASDETAAGGAKGKHPAMSVTKIGYGPKGETVVFEASEGGGVEKKLIEAFKAKYKMN
;
A
#
# COMPACT_ATOMS: atom_id res chain seq x y z
N MET A 1 -17.05 -57.36 -0.08
CA MET A 1 -16.40 -57.52 1.25
C MET A 1 -15.64 -56.22 1.51
N ARG A 2 -16.10 -55.27 2.34
CA ARG A 2 -16.26 -55.23 3.81
C ARG A 2 -14.94 -55.33 4.61
N PHE A 3 -14.30 -54.18 4.80
CA PHE A 3 -13.48 -53.80 5.97
C PHE A 3 -13.81 -52.31 6.20
N LYS A 4 -14.51 -51.79 7.21
CA LYS A 4 -14.82 -52.18 8.61
C LYS A 4 -13.59 -52.33 9.50
N SER A 5 -13.09 -51.20 9.99
CA SER A 5 -12.60 -50.92 11.36
C SER A 5 -12.19 -49.43 11.37
N LEU A 6 -12.73 -48.47 12.14
CA LEU A 6 -13.04 -48.36 13.57
C LEU A 6 -11.80 -48.49 14.48
N MET A 7 -11.29 -47.36 14.96
CA MET A 7 -10.59 -47.08 16.24
C MET A 7 -10.41 -45.55 16.29
N ALA A 8 -11.21 -44.77 17.04
CA ALA A 8 -11.18 -44.57 18.50
C ALA A 8 -9.99 -43.73 18.98
N GLY A 9 -10.28 -42.45 19.28
CA GLY A 9 -9.84 -41.77 20.51
C GLY A 9 -8.36 -41.37 20.68
N SER A 10 -8.11 -40.06 20.63
CA SER A 10 -7.54 -39.37 21.81
C SER A 10 -7.67 -37.86 21.67
N VAL A 11 -8.50 -37.31 22.53
CA VAL A 11 -8.53 -35.91 22.91
C VAL A 11 -7.23 -35.62 23.66
N VAL A 12 -6.38 -34.75 23.12
CA VAL A 12 -5.37 -34.06 23.92
C VAL A 12 -5.73 -32.58 23.91
N ALA A 13 -6.51 -32.21 24.93
CA ALA A 13 -6.71 -30.82 25.31
C ALA A 13 -5.41 -30.30 25.93
N VAL A 14 -4.75 -29.37 25.24
CA VAL A 14 -3.73 -28.51 25.86
C VAL A 14 -4.34 -27.14 26.04
N LEU A 15 -4.85 -26.89 27.25
CA LEU A 15 -4.96 -25.53 27.77
C LEU A 15 -3.53 -25.00 27.98
N SER A 16 -3.21 -23.82 27.47
CA SER A 16 -2.24 -22.94 28.12
C SER A 16 -2.33 -21.49 27.62
N VAL A 17 -2.72 -20.65 28.58
CA VAL A 17 -2.18 -19.32 28.90
C VAL A 17 -2.38 -18.20 27.88
N ALA A 18 -3.31 -17.31 28.24
CA ALA A 18 -3.25 -15.91 27.86
C ALA A 18 -1.96 -15.27 28.42
N GLY A 19 -1.08 -14.85 27.52
CA GLY A 19 0.07 -14.00 27.81
C GLY A 19 0.16 -12.90 26.77
N CYS A 20 -0.20 -11.68 27.14
CA CYS A 20 0.25 -10.50 26.42
C CYS A 20 1.74 -10.31 26.74
N ASN A 21 2.63 -10.43 25.75
CA ASN A 21 3.91 -9.75 25.79
C ASN A 21 4.34 -9.31 24.39
N SER A 22 4.92 -8.12 24.36
CA SER A 22 5.39 -7.37 23.21
C SER A 22 6.65 -8.00 22.57
N SER A 23 6.70 -7.95 21.23
CA SER A 23 7.88 -7.94 20.33
C SER A 23 8.79 -9.19 20.19
N ASN A 24 8.79 -9.72 18.96
CA ASN A 24 9.80 -10.41 18.12
C ASN A 24 10.84 -11.40 18.72
N ASP A 25 10.89 -12.66 18.23
CA ASP A 25 11.84 -13.15 17.19
C ASP A 25 11.65 -14.67 16.86
N LYS A 26 11.42 -14.97 15.56
CA LYS A 26 11.99 -16.04 14.70
C LYS A 26 12.10 -17.51 15.18
N THR A 27 11.47 -18.44 14.44
CA THR A 27 12.12 -19.61 13.74
C THR A 27 11.11 -20.47 12.94
N THR A 28 11.49 -20.74 11.68
CA THR A 28 10.84 -21.39 10.53
C THR A 28 10.75 -22.93 10.70
N ALA A 29 9.77 -23.68 10.17
CA ALA A 29 9.65 -24.15 8.76
C ALA A 29 8.41 -25.10 8.58
N PRO A 30 8.12 -25.66 7.39
CA PRO A 30 7.71 -25.03 6.11
C PRO A 30 6.44 -25.71 5.50
N GLU A 31 5.55 -24.98 4.78
CA GLU A 31 4.99 -25.40 3.46
C GLU A 31 3.94 -24.41 2.89
N ILE A 32 4.23 -23.92 1.68
CA ILE A 32 3.34 -23.46 0.60
C ILE A 32 2.32 -22.35 0.89
N GLU A 33 2.82 -21.12 1.04
CA GLU A 33 2.07 -19.93 0.65
C GLU A 33 2.71 -19.28 -0.58
N LYS A 34 1.84 -18.95 -1.52
CA LYS A 34 2.08 -18.29 -2.79
C LYS A 34 3.01 -17.09 -2.62
N LYS A 35 4.28 -17.28 -2.97
CA LYS A 35 5.34 -16.27 -3.08
C LYS A 35 4.90 -15.17 -4.05
N VAL A 36 4.22 -14.14 -3.53
CA VAL A 36 4.19 -12.82 -4.15
C VAL A 36 5.58 -12.26 -3.93
N GLU A 37 6.37 -12.44 -4.96
CA GLU A 37 7.66 -11.81 -5.15
C GLU A 37 7.46 -10.30 -5.00
N ALA A 38 7.88 -9.75 -3.87
CA ALA A 38 8.14 -8.34 -3.75
C ALA A 38 9.40 -8.03 -4.58
N PRO A 39 9.34 -7.23 -5.65
CA PRO A 39 10.54 -6.69 -6.23
C PRO A 39 10.89 -5.41 -5.48
N LYS A 40 11.91 -5.48 -4.62
CA LYS A 40 12.91 -4.42 -4.52
C LYS A 40 14.25 -5.04 -4.92
N PRO A 41 15.21 -4.30 -5.50
CA PRO A 41 15.24 -2.86 -5.76
C PRO A 41 15.48 -2.53 -7.25
N ALA A 42 15.11 -1.34 -7.68
CA ALA A 42 15.74 -0.72 -8.83
C ALA A 42 16.03 0.73 -8.45
N ASP A 43 17.31 0.96 -8.21
CA ASP A 43 17.97 2.23 -8.01
C ASP A 43 17.73 3.21 -9.18
N ASP A 44 18.04 4.48 -8.88
CA ASP A 44 18.36 5.54 -9.84
C ASP A 44 17.24 6.14 -10.70
N LYS A 45 16.26 6.80 -10.06
CA LYS A 45 15.60 7.98 -10.65
C LYS A 45 15.51 9.19 -9.69
N LYS A 46 16.43 9.29 -8.74
CA LYS A 46 16.72 10.52 -8.00
C LYS A 46 17.39 11.53 -8.95
N ALA A 47 16.62 12.25 -9.78
CA ALA A 47 17.05 13.51 -10.42
C ALA A 47 16.04 14.15 -11.38
N LYS A 48 14.88 13.54 -11.67
CA LYS A 48 13.93 14.11 -12.65
C LYS A 48 12.53 14.41 -12.09
N GLU A 49 12.39 14.56 -10.78
CA GLU A 49 11.08 14.85 -10.14
C GLU A 49 10.95 16.33 -9.69
N ALA A 50 12.04 17.09 -9.66
CA ALA A 50 12.01 18.50 -9.21
C ALA A 50 11.74 19.53 -10.34
N ALA A 51 11.76 19.13 -11.61
CA ALA A 51 11.61 20.06 -12.74
C ALA A 51 10.19 20.13 -13.34
N ALA A 52 9.26 19.29 -12.90
CA ALA A 52 7.96 19.12 -13.56
C ALA A 52 6.85 20.08 -13.09
N VAL A 53 7.12 21.04 -12.22
CA VAL A 53 6.04 21.74 -11.48
C VAL A 53 5.41 22.94 -12.22
N ALA A 54 5.96 23.34 -13.37
CA ALA A 54 5.36 24.36 -14.24
C ALA A 54 4.37 23.77 -15.28
N LYS A 55 4.36 22.43 -15.43
CA LYS A 55 3.47 21.67 -16.31
C LYS A 55 3.13 20.31 -15.70
N ALA A 56 3.00 20.25 -14.37
CA ALA A 56 2.73 19.01 -13.65
C ALA A 56 1.40 18.46 -14.15
N THR A 57 1.44 17.30 -14.77
CA THR A 57 0.24 16.68 -15.31
C THR A 57 -0.44 15.98 -14.14
N TYR A 58 -1.70 16.33 -13.90
CA TYR A 58 -2.45 15.81 -12.77
C TYR A 58 -3.04 14.46 -13.14
N HIS A 59 -2.64 13.42 -12.43
CA HIS A 59 -3.14 12.06 -12.62
C HIS A 59 -3.74 11.51 -11.33
N GLU A 60 -4.89 10.86 -11.46
CA GLU A 60 -5.54 10.14 -10.38
C GLU A 60 -5.65 8.66 -10.76
N VAL A 61 -5.26 7.81 -9.83
CA VAL A 61 -5.39 6.36 -9.98
C VAL A 61 -6.02 5.79 -8.73
N THR A 62 -7.08 5.02 -8.87
CA THR A 62 -7.70 4.31 -7.76
C THR A 62 -7.18 2.88 -7.70
N HIS A 63 -6.65 2.47 -6.55
CA HIS A 63 -6.19 1.11 -6.30
C HIS A 63 -6.48 0.74 -4.84
N ASP A 64 -7.04 -0.46 -4.61
CA ASP A 64 -7.41 -0.96 -3.27
C ASP A 64 -8.21 0.01 -2.40
N GLY A 65 -9.17 0.73 -3.00
CA GLY A 65 -10.02 1.71 -2.30
C GLY A 65 -9.29 2.98 -1.84
N ARG A 66 -8.11 3.24 -2.40
CA ARG A 66 -7.31 4.44 -2.18
C ARG A 66 -7.14 5.21 -3.49
N ILE A 67 -7.05 6.53 -3.38
CA ILE A 67 -6.81 7.41 -4.52
C ILE A 67 -5.35 7.85 -4.49
N TYR A 68 -4.60 7.56 -5.53
CA TYR A 68 -3.22 8.00 -5.72
C TYR A 68 -3.21 9.19 -6.68
N VAL A 69 -2.70 10.32 -6.21
CA VAL A 69 -2.66 11.58 -6.96
C VAL A 69 -1.20 11.89 -7.28
N MET A 70 -0.87 11.99 -8.57
CA MET A 70 0.51 12.01 -9.08
C MET A 70 0.71 13.15 -10.08
N ALA A 71 1.97 13.58 -10.20
CA ALA A 71 2.38 14.71 -11.03
C ALA A 71 2.98 14.31 -12.40
N SER A 72 3.17 13.00 -12.63
CA SER A 72 3.76 12.47 -13.86
C SER A 72 3.08 11.19 -14.35
N ASP A 73 3.06 10.97 -15.67
CA ASP A 73 2.53 9.75 -16.28
C ASP A 73 3.29 8.49 -15.82
N GLU A 74 4.61 8.62 -15.58
CA GLU A 74 5.44 7.49 -15.17
C GLU A 74 5.06 7.01 -13.77
N THR A 75 4.91 7.94 -12.81
CA THR A 75 4.44 7.61 -11.46
C THR A 75 3.01 7.08 -11.51
N ALA A 76 2.14 7.65 -12.36
CA ALA A 76 0.77 7.19 -12.55
C ALA A 76 0.66 5.74 -13.06
N ALA A 77 1.46 5.37 -14.05
CA ALA A 77 1.53 4.00 -14.53
C ALA A 77 2.03 3.03 -13.45
N GLY A 78 2.90 3.50 -12.55
CA GLY A 78 3.31 2.77 -11.35
C GLY A 78 2.15 2.60 -10.36
N GLY A 79 1.42 3.68 -10.06
CA GLY A 79 0.24 3.68 -9.19
C GLY A 79 -0.83 2.69 -9.63
N ALA A 80 -1.07 2.57 -10.93
CA ALA A 80 -2.03 1.61 -11.49
C ALA A 80 -1.65 0.14 -11.24
N LYS A 81 -0.37 -0.12 -10.99
CA LYS A 81 0.18 -1.43 -10.64
C LYS A 81 0.34 -1.61 -9.13
N GLY A 82 -0.21 -0.72 -8.32
CA GLY A 82 -0.08 -0.72 -6.86
C GLY A 82 1.28 -0.22 -6.35
N LYS A 83 2.11 0.38 -7.20
CA LYS A 83 3.36 1.01 -6.75
C LYS A 83 3.05 2.35 -6.12
N HIS A 84 3.67 2.60 -4.98
CA HIS A 84 3.55 3.87 -4.27
C HIS A 84 4.64 4.83 -4.76
N PRO A 85 4.40 6.16 -4.74
CA PRO A 85 5.45 7.12 -5.02
C PRO A 85 6.57 7.03 -3.97
N ALA A 86 7.80 7.34 -4.35
CA ALA A 86 8.94 7.28 -3.45
C ALA A 86 8.77 8.21 -2.24
N MET A 87 8.22 9.40 -2.47
CA MET A 87 7.78 10.33 -1.43
C MET A 87 6.30 10.60 -1.60
N SER A 88 5.54 10.49 -0.51
CA SER A 88 4.11 10.73 -0.56
C SER A 88 3.56 11.28 0.75
N VAL A 89 2.47 12.02 0.65
CA VAL A 89 1.66 12.47 1.77
C VAL A 89 0.33 11.74 1.73
N THR A 90 0.07 10.93 2.76
CA THR A 90 -1.19 10.20 2.89
C THR A 90 -2.18 11.01 3.74
N LYS A 91 -3.41 11.16 3.23
CA LYS A 91 -4.53 11.82 3.90
C LYS A 91 -5.67 10.82 4.02
N ILE A 92 -5.90 10.32 5.23
CA ILE A 92 -6.96 9.34 5.54
C ILE A 92 -8.30 10.07 5.61
N GLY A 93 -9.35 9.53 4.98
CA GLY A 93 -10.69 10.12 5.00
C GLY A 93 -10.83 11.39 4.15
N TYR A 94 -9.84 11.71 3.32
CA TYR A 94 -9.76 12.96 2.58
C TYR A 94 -10.44 12.91 1.21
N GLY A 95 -10.76 11.71 0.71
CA GLY A 95 -11.49 11.58 -0.55
C GLY A 95 -12.93 12.10 -0.42
N PRO A 96 -13.60 12.42 -1.54
CA PRO A 96 -14.98 12.90 -1.54
C PRO A 96 -15.97 11.91 -0.90
N LYS A 97 -15.61 10.63 -0.82
CA LYS A 97 -16.39 9.57 -0.18
C LYS A 97 -15.78 9.05 1.14
N GLY A 98 -14.82 9.79 1.71
CA GLY A 98 -14.07 9.32 2.88
C GLY A 98 -12.93 8.33 2.55
N GLU A 99 -12.52 8.27 1.29
CA GLU A 99 -11.41 7.42 0.84
C GLU A 99 -10.06 7.94 1.35
N THR A 100 -9.07 7.06 1.43
CA THR A 100 -7.69 7.48 1.70
C THR A 100 -7.07 8.01 0.41
N VAL A 101 -6.49 9.20 0.46
CA VAL A 101 -5.83 9.84 -0.68
C VAL A 101 -4.33 9.93 -0.42
N VAL A 102 -3.53 9.46 -1.37
CA VAL A 102 -2.06 9.45 -1.33
C VAL A 102 -1.56 10.42 -2.40
N PHE A 103 -0.97 11.53 -1.97
CA PHE A 103 -0.41 12.55 -2.86
C PHE A 103 1.07 12.29 -3.07
N GLU A 104 1.54 12.35 -4.31
CA GLU A 104 2.97 12.42 -4.63
C GLU A 104 3.58 13.67 -3.99
N ALA A 105 4.75 13.49 -3.37
CA ALA A 105 5.49 14.55 -2.71
C ALA A 105 6.90 14.64 -3.29
N SER A 106 7.57 15.75 -2.99
CA SER A 106 8.97 15.98 -3.41
C SER A 106 9.75 16.51 -2.22
N GLU A 107 11.08 16.42 -2.23
CA GLU A 107 11.93 16.94 -1.14
C GLU A 107 11.64 18.42 -0.80
N GLY A 108 11.21 19.23 -1.78
CA GLY A 108 10.87 20.63 -1.58
C GLY A 108 9.45 20.92 -1.07
N GLY A 109 8.62 19.89 -0.88
CA GLY A 109 7.25 20.04 -0.36
C GLY A 109 6.28 20.86 -1.24
N GLY A 110 6.62 21.06 -2.51
CA GLY A 110 5.85 21.90 -3.44
C GLY A 110 4.83 21.11 -4.26
N VAL A 111 5.17 19.86 -4.60
CA VAL A 111 4.35 18.99 -5.45
C VAL A 111 3.07 18.59 -4.73
N GLU A 112 3.15 18.12 -3.48
CA GLU A 112 1.96 17.64 -2.78
C GLU A 112 0.94 18.76 -2.55
N LYS A 113 1.40 19.99 -2.28
CA LYS A 113 0.52 21.14 -2.05
C LYS A 113 -0.31 21.47 -3.28
N LYS A 114 0.34 21.50 -4.46
CA LYS A 114 -0.33 21.74 -5.73
C LYS A 114 -1.30 20.62 -6.08
N LEU A 115 -0.93 19.37 -5.84
CA LEU A 115 -1.82 18.23 -6.06
C LEU A 115 -3.01 18.22 -5.11
N ILE A 116 -2.81 18.58 -3.84
CA ILE A 116 -3.88 18.75 -2.86
C ILE A 116 -4.83 19.85 -3.30
N GLU A 117 -4.32 21.01 -3.70
CA GLU A 117 -5.15 22.13 -4.16
C GLU A 117 -5.96 21.76 -5.42
N ALA A 118 -5.31 21.13 -6.40
CA ALA A 118 -5.97 20.63 -7.60
C ALA A 118 -7.06 19.59 -7.28
N PHE A 119 -6.78 18.68 -6.35
CA PHE A 119 -7.74 17.69 -5.87
C PHE A 119 -8.93 18.35 -5.18
N LYS A 120 -8.70 19.30 -4.27
CA LYS A 120 -9.76 20.07 -3.61
C LYS A 120 -10.62 20.82 -4.62
N ALA A 121 -10.00 21.51 -5.58
CA ALA A 121 -10.70 22.25 -6.62
C ALA A 121 -11.57 21.34 -7.49
N LYS A 122 -11.03 20.18 -7.89
CA LYS A 122 -11.76 19.17 -8.68
C LYS A 122 -13.00 18.65 -7.96
N TYR A 123 -12.85 18.29 -6.68
CA TYR A 123 -13.92 17.71 -5.87
C TYR A 123 -14.76 18.76 -5.13
N LYS A 124 -14.51 20.05 -5.37
CA LYS A 124 -15.18 21.19 -4.70
C LYS A 124 -15.16 21.05 -3.17
N MET A 125 -14.01 20.64 -2.64
CA MET A 125 -13.79 20.46 -1.22
C MET A 125 -13.33 21.78 -0.61
N ASN A 126 -14.08 22.28 0.37
CA ASN A 126 -13.76 23.52 1.07
C ASN A 126 -12.70 23.27 2.16
#